data_AF-A0A7X7MFU0-F1
#
_entry.id   AF-A0A7X7MFU0-F1
#
_cell.length_a   1.000
_cell.length_b   1.000
_cell.length_c   1.000
_cell.angle_alpha   90.00
_cell.angle_beta   90.00
_cell.angle_gamma   90.00
#
_symmetry.space_group_name_H-M   'P 1'
#
loop_
_entity.id
_entity.type
_entity.pdbx_description
1 polymer ?
#
loop_
_entity_poly.entity_id
_entity_poly.type
_entity_poly.pdbx_seq_one_letter_code
_entity_poly.pdbx_strand_id
1 'polypeptide(L)'
;MARVDKELEQYRNLLTTPDTYEEGFGWTTIVGILFCGAIMMPGAIYLGLMTGGGMGSAATWVTVILFSEVTRRAMKTMSKGNLIVLLHAAGMMMAGSAMIPGGPFGDLVYRAFLVTSDAARDMGMRD
;
A
#
# COMPACT_ATOMS: atom_id res chain seq x y z
N MET A 1 -47.77 16.95 -14.84
CA MET A 1 -46.38 17.24 -14.43
C MET A 1 -46.18 16.61 -13.06
N ALA A 2 -45.34 15.58 -12.95
CA ALA A 2 -45.09 14.92 -11.67
C ALA A 2 -44.47 15.92 -10.69
N ARG A 3 -45.05 16.04 -9.49
CA ARG A 3 -44.55 16.90 -8.43
C ARG A 3 -43.16 16.38 -8.06
N VAL A 4 -42.11 17.16 -8.31
CA VAL A 4 -40.74 16.79 -7.93
C VAL A 4 -40.73 16.62 -6.42
N ASP A 5 -40.45 15.40 -5.97
CA ASP A 5 -40.53 15.03 -4.57
C ASP A 5 -39.37 15.68 -3.80
N LYS A 6 -39.66 16.40 -2.72
CA LYS A 6 -38.65 17.16 -1.97
C LYS A 6 -37.53 16.28 -1.42
N GLU A 7 -37.87 15.03 -1.09
CA GLU A 7 -36.89 14.05 -0.62
C GLU A 7 -35.90 13.68 -1.75
N LEU A 8 -36.37 13.55 -2.99
CA LEU A 8 -35.50 13.25 -4.14
C LEU A 8 -34.51 14.39 -4.43
N GLU A 9 -34.94 15.64 -4.30
CA GLU A 9 -34.01 16.79 -4.40
C GLU A 9 -32.98 16.80 -3.27
N GLN A 10 -33.40 16.45 -2.05
CA GLN A 10 -32.47 16.34 -0.93
C GLN A 10 -31.41 15.27 -1.20
N TYR A 11 -31.81 14.07 -1.64
CA TYR A 11 -30.88 13.00 -2.03
C TYR A 11 -29.97 13.41 -3.19
N ARG A 12 -30.49 14.15 -4.19
CA ARG A 12 -29.71 14.63 -5.33
C ARG A 12 -28.64 15.65 -4.91
N ASN A 13 -28.92 16.47 -3.91
CA ASN A 13 -28.03 17.53 -3.45
C ASN A 13 -27.13 17.10 -2.28
N LEU A 14 -27.17 15.83 -1.84
CA LEU A 14 -26.25 15.32 -0.81
C LEU A 14 -24.78 15.36 -1.25
N LEU A 15 -24.52 15.28 -2.55
CA LEU A 15 -23.19 15.37 -3.14
C LEU A 15 -23.21 16.44 -4.22
N THR A 16 -22.49 17.54 -3.98
CA THR A 16 -22.22 18.54 -5.02
C THR A 16 -21.35 17.93 -6.10
N THR A 17 -21.77 18.08 -7.36
CA THR A 17 -20.95 17.67 -8.50
C THR A 17 -19.61 18.41 -8.44
N PRO A 18 -18.47 17.71 -8.49
CA PRO A 18 -17.17 18.36 -8.44
C PRO A 18 -16.95 19.20 -9.71
N ASP A 19 -16.56 20.46 -9.52
CA ASP A 19 -16.33 21.41 -10.63
C ASP A 19 -14.96 21.21 -11.30
N THR A 20 -14.03 20.53 -10.63
CA THR A 20 -12.64 20.36 -11.10
C THR A 20 -12.16 18.93 -10.93
N TYR A 21 -11.28 18.51 -11.85
CA TYR A 21 -10.56 17.25 -11.78
C TYR A 21 -9.18 17.48 -11.18
N GLU A 22 -8.85 16.75 -10.12
CA GLU A 22 -7.49 16.72 -9.57
C GLU A 22 -6.76 15.46 -10.07
N GLU A 23 -5.68 15.66 -10.82
CA GLU A 23 -4.82 14.55 -11.26
C GLU A 23 -4.02 13.98 -10.09
N GLY A 24 -4.17 12.67 -9.85
CA GLY A 24 -3.48 11.94 -8.77
C GLY A 24 -2.18 11.27 -9.18
N PHE A 25 -1.82 11.30 -10.47
CA PHE A 25 -0.59 10.70 -10.96
C PHE A 25 0.45 11.80 -11.18
N GLY A 26 1.31 11.99 -10.19
CA GLY A 26 2.41 12.96 -10.26
C GLY A 26 3.71 12.41 -9.70
N TRP A 27 4.72 13.27 -9.58
CA TRP A 27 6.05 12.87 -9.08
C TRP A 27 6.01 12.30 -7.67
N THR A 28 5.14 12.85 -6.80
CA THR A 28 4.92 12.32 -5.45
C THR A 28 4.42 10.87 -5.51
N THR A 29 3.52 10.55 -6.43
CA THR A 29 2.97 9.22 -6.62
C THR A 29 4.03 8.25 -7.16
N ILE A 30 4.89 8.68 -8.08
CA ILE A 30 6.00 7.86 -8.58
C ILE A 30 6.95 7.48 -7.45
N VAL A 31 7.36 8.45 -6.63
CA VAL A 31 8.20 8.20 -5.45
C VAL A 31 7.49 7.26 -4.47
N GLY A 32 6.18 7.41 -4.30
CA GLY A 32 5.38 6.53 -3.47
C GLY A 32 5.29 5.10 -3.99
N ILE A 33 5.16 4.90 -5.31
CA ILE A 33 5.19 3.56 -5.92
C ILE A 33 6.56 2.89 -5.68
N LEU A 34 7.64 3.65 -5.82
CA LEU A 34 8.99 3.15 -5.50
C LEU A 34 9.13 2.81 -4.01
N PHE A 35 8.57 3.62 -3.11
CA PHE A 35 8.54 3.33 -1.68
C PHE A 35 7.76 2.03 -1.38
N CYS A 36 6.59 1.85 -1.99
CA CYS A 36 5.80 0.63 -1.86
C CYS A 36 6.60 -0.61 -2.32
N GLY A 37 7.28 -0.53 -3.47
CA GLY A 37 8.02 -1.65 -4.04
C GLY A 37 9.34 -1.94 -3.31
N ALA A 38 10.14 -0.93 -2.98
CA ALA A 38 11.48 -1.12 -2.45
C ALA A 38 11.50 -1.31 -0.91
N ILE A 39 10.51 -0.77 -0.19
CA ILE A 39 10.50 -0.79 1.28
C ILE A 39 9.36 -1.66 1.79
N MET A 40 8.13 -1.38 1.36
CA MET A 40 6.96 -2.07 1.92
C MET A 40 6.86 -3.53 1.46
N MET A 41 7.19 -3.83 0.20
CA MET A 41 7.13 -5.21 -0.29
C MET A 41 8.14 -6.13 0.42
N PRO A 42 9.45 -5.81 0.57
CA PRO A 42 10.37 -6.63 1.37
C PRO A 42 9.93 -6.76 2.83
N GLY A 43 9.45 -5.68 3.43
CA GLY A 43 8.96 -5.70 4.82
C GLY A 43 7.75 -6.62 5.00
N ALA A 44 6.80 -6.59 4.08
CA ALA A 44 5.62 -7.46 4.11
C ALA A 44 5.97 -8.94 3.92
N ILE A 45 6.95 -9.25 3.05
CA ILE A 45 7.44 -10.62 2.85
C ILE A 45 8.13 -11.13 4.10
N TYR A 46 9.04 -10.35 4.68
CA TYR A 46 9.73 -10.70 5.91
C TYR A 46 8.74 -10.97 7.04
N LEU A 47 7.76 -10.08 7.22
CA LEU A 47 6.76 -10.26 8.27
C LEU A 47 5.92 -11.52 8.00
N GLY A 48 5.57 -11.80 6.75
CA GLY A 48 4.87 -13.02 6.38
C GLY A 48 5.64 -14.31 6.69
N LEU A 49 6.97 -14.31 6.48
CA LEU A 49 7.84 -15.42 6.86
C LEU A 49 7.93 -15.57 8.39
N MET A 50 8.00 -14.46 9.12
CA MET A 50 8.13 -14.48 10.58
C MET A 50 6.85 -14.88 11.31
N THR A 51 5.69 -14.42 10.84
CA THR A 51 4.39 -14.73 11.47
C THR A 51 3.74 -15.99 10.92
N GLY A 52 4.29 -16.57 9.84
CA GLY A 52 3.71 -17.72 9.14
C GLY A 52 2.43 -17.40 8.37
N GLY A 53 2.11 -16.12 8.16
CA GLY A 53 0.88 -15.69 7.48
C GLY A 53 1.00 -14.31 6.84
N GLY A 54 0.32 -14.10 5.70
CA GLY A 54 0.34 -12.81 5.01
C GLY A 54 -0.37 -11.69 5.77
N MET A 55 0.12 -10.45 5.65
CA MET A 55 -0.50 -9.25 6.24
C MET A 55 -1.88 -8.88 5.64
N GLY A 56 -2.35 -9.63 4.64
CA GLY A 56 -3.66 -9.44 4.01
C GLY A 56 -3.88 -8.02 3.47
N SER A 57 -5.12 -7.54 3.55
CA SER A 57 -5.50 -6.19 3.14
C SER A 57 -4.93 -5.09 4.05
N ALA A 58 -4.48 -5.42 5.26
CA ALA A 58 -3.95 -4.45 6.21
C ALA A 58 -2.60 -3.87 5.75
N ALA A 59 -1.74 -4.66 5.09
CA ALA A 59 -0.47 -4.18 4.55
C ALA A 59 -0.63 -3.00 3.59
N THR A 60 -1.68 -3.02 2.77
CA THR A 60 -1.98 -1.96 1.81
C THR A 60 -2.25 -0.63 2.52
N TRP A 61 -3.10 -0.65 3.55
CA TRP A 61 -3.43 0.57 4.30
C TRP A 61 -2.24 1.09 5.11
N VAL A 62 -1.48 0.20 5.75
CA VAL A 62 -0.27 0.58 6.51
C VAL A 62 0.76 1.24 5.58
N THR A 63 0.93 0.73 4.36
CA THR A 63 1.78 1.32 3.33
C THR A 63 1.38 2.77 3.02
N VAL A 64 0.09 3.01 2.79
CA VAL A 64 -0.42 4.35 2.51
C VAL A 64 -0.25 5.29 3.70
N ILE A 65 -0.49 4.81 4.92
CA ILE A 65 -0.32 5.60 6.15
C ILE A 65 1.14 5.99 6.33
N LEU A 66 2.08 5.04 6.23
CA LEU A 66 3.51 5.32 6.37
C LEU A 66 3.99 6.30 5.30
N PHE A 67 3.55 6.13 4.05
CA PHE A 67 3.91 7.07 2.99
C PHE A 67 3.34 8.47 3.22
N SER A 68 2.09 8.58 3.68
CA SER A 68 1.46 9.85 4.04
C SER A 68 2.25 10.56 5.15
N GLU A 69 2.71 9.82 6.16
CA GLU A 69 3.55 10.35 7.24
C GLU A 69 4.94 10.78 6.75
N VAL A 70 5.58 9.99 5.88
CA VAL A 70 6.86 10.37 5.26
C VAL A 70 6.71 11.63 4.41
N THR A 71 5.64 11.73 3.62
CA THR A 71 5.36 12.90 2.78
C THR A 71 5.09 14.14 3.62
N ARG A 72 4.33 14.00 4.71
CA ARG A 72 4.10 15.05 5.70
C ARG A 72 5.41 15.52 6.34
N ARG A 73 6.29 14.60 6.72
CA ARG A 73 7.63 14.91 7.28
C ARG A 73 8.53 15.59 6.26
N ALA A 74 8.38 15.28 4.97
CA ALA A 74 9.08 15.95 3.89
C ALA A 74 8.50 17.33 3.53
N MET A 75 7.60 17.89 4.36
CA MET A 75 6.93 19.18 4.15
C MET A 75 6.19 19.28 2.81
N LYS A 76 5.73 18.14 2.27
CA LYS A 76 4.90 18.08 1.06
C LYS A 76 3.46 17.76 1.42
N THR A 77 2.52 18.33 0.67
CA THR A 77 1.10 18.01 0.78
C THR A 77 0.75 16.86 -0.18
N MET A 78 -0.08 15.93 0.27
CA MET A 78 -0.58 14.82 -0.53
C MET A 78 -2.05 15.06 -0.83
N SER A 79 -2.41 15.19 -2.12
CA SER A 79 -3.80 15.29 -2.53
C SER A 79 -4.53 13.96 -2.33
N LYS A 80 -5.87 14.01 -2.30
CA LYS A 80 -6.69 12.79 -2.27
C LYS A 80 -6.45 11.92 -3.51
N GLY A 81 -6.22 12.55 -4.68
CA GLY A 81 -5.85 11.86 -5.91
C GLY A 81 -4.57 11.03 -5.75
N ASN A 82 -3.50 11.63 -5.21
CA ASN A 82 -2.24 10.91 -4.97
C ASN A 82 -2.44 9.70 -4.05
N LEU A 83 -3.25 9.87 -3.00
CA LEU A 83 -3.57 8.79 -2.06
C LEU A 83 -4.29 7.63 -2.73
N ILE A 84 -5.29 7.89 -3.57
CA ILE A 84 -6.06 6.85 -4.26
C ILE A 84 -5.18 6.07 -5.23
N VAL A 85 -4.35 6.76 -6.00
CA VAL A 85 -3.43 6.10 -6.94
C VAL A 85 -2.41 5.24 -6.19
N LEU A 86 -1.84 5.76 -5.10
CA LEU A 86 -0.91 5.02 -4.26
C LEU A 86 -1.56 3.79 -3.62
N LEU A 87 -2.79 3.93 -3.10
CA LEU A 87 -3.55 2.84 -2.51
C LEU A 87 -3.77 1.72 -3.53
N HIS A 88 -4.15 2.09 -4.76
CA HIS A 88 -4.37 1.12 -5.82
C HIS A 88 -3.06 0.44 -6.24
N ALA A 89 -1.97 1.19 -6.39
CA ALA A 89 -0.66 0.65 -6.72
C ALA A 89 -0.14 -0.32 -5.64
N ALA A 90 -0.25 0.07 -4.36
CA ALA A 90 0.10 -0.79 -3.23
C ALA A 90 -0.76 -2.07 -3.22
N GLY A 91 -2.07 -1.93 -3.44
CA GLY A 91 -2.99 -3.06 -3.52
C GLY A 91 -2.62 -4.05 -4.63
N MET A 92 -2.31 -3.54 -5.83
CA MET A 92 -1.88 -4.36 -6.96
C MET A 92 -0.55 -5.07 -6.70
N MET A 93 0.42 -4.39 -6.09
CA MET A 93 1.70 -5.00 -5.72
C MET A 93 1.53 -6.12 -4.69
N MET A 94 0.72 -5.89 -3.66
CA MET A 94 0.46 -6.89 -2.63
C MET A 94 -0.37 -8.07 -3.17
N ALA A 95 -1.35 -7.82 -4.04
CA ALA A 95 -2.09 -8.88 -4.71
C ALA A 95 -1.19 -9.71 -5.65
N GLY A 96 -0.29 -9.05 -6.39
CA GLY A 96 0.70 -9.71 -7.24
C GLY A 96 1.65 -10.62 -6.45
N SER A 97 1.97 -10.25 -5.20
CA SER A 97 2.79 -11.08 -4.30
C SER A 97 2.14 -12.41 -3.93
N ALA A 98 0.81 -12.55 -4.07
CA ALA A 98 0.13 -13.83 -3.85
C ALA A 98 0.30 -14.79 -5.05
N MET A 99 0.45 -14.25 -6.27
CA MET A 99 0.67 -15.05 -7.48
C MET A 99 2.13 -15.47 -7.63
N ILE A 100 3.06 -14.57 -7.25
CA ILE A 100 4.49 -14.85 -7.19
C ILE A 100 4.92 -14.57 -5.76
N PRO A 101 5.04 -15.59 -4.89
CA PRO A 101 5.39 -15.42 -3.48
C PRO A 101 6.62 -14.53 -3.29
N GLY A 102 6.37 -13.30 -2.84
CA GLY A 102 7.38 -12.27 -2.62
C GLY A 102 7.92 -11.53 -3.85
N GLY A 103 7.37 -11.77 -5.04
CA GLY A 103 7.71 -11.02 -6.26
C GLY A 103 9.22 -11.04 -6.58
N PRO A 104 9.78 -9.97 -7.18
CA PRO A 104 11.19 -9.92 -7.57
C PRO A 104 12.16 -9.94 -6.38
N PHE A 105 11.68 -9.63 -5.17
CA PHE A 105 12.49 -9.61 -3.95
C PHE A 105 12.33 -10.87 -3.10
N GLY A 106 11.44 -11.80 -3.47
CA GLY A 106 11.04 -12.94 -2.64
C GLY A 106 12.19 -13.85 -2.25
N ASP A 107 12.98 -14.29 -3.23
CA ASP A 107 14.15 -15.16 -3.00
C ASP A 107 15.23 -14.46 -2.17
N LEU A 108 15.48 -13.16 -2.42
CA LEU A 108 16.46 -12.38 -1.68
C LEU A 108 16.07 -12.25 -0.20
N VAL A 109 14.82 -11.89 0.08
CA VAL A 109 14.31 -11.75 1.45
C VAL A 109 14.24 -13.09 2.15
N TYR A 110 13.85 -14.16 1.44
CA TYR A 110 13.83 -15.51 1.99
C TYR A 110 15.22 -15.99 2.41
N ARG A 111 16.23 -15.80 1.57
CA ARG A 111 17.63 -16.12 1.91
C ARG A 111 18.12 -15.32 3.11
N ALA A 112 17.84 -14.01 3.12
CA ALA A 112 18.19 -13.15 4.24
C ALA A 112 17.54 -13.65 5.54
N PHE A 113 16.24 -13.95 5.50
CA PHE A 113 15.49 -14.48 6.64
C PHE A 113 16.10 -15.79 7.15
N LEU A 114 16.34 -16.77 6.28
CA LEU A 114 16.92 -18.06 6.66
C LEU A 114 18.26 -17.92 7.37
N VAL A 115 19.19 -17.15 6.80
CA VAL A 115 20.51 -16.93 7.42
C VAL A 115 20.37 -16.25 8.78
N THR A 116 19.38 -15.37 8.95
CA THR A 116 19.15 -14.66 10.22
C THR A 116 18.27 -15.39 11.23
N SER A 117 17.67 -16.51 10.86
CA SER A 117 16.69 -17.23 11.68
C SER A 117 17.32 -17.93 12.89
N ASP A 118 16.52 -18.17 13.93
CA ASP A 118 16.95 -18.94 15.10
C ASP A 118 17.19 -20.42 14.72
N ALA A 119 16.41 -20.97 13.78
CA ALA A 119 16.65 -22.31 13.27
C ALA A 119 18.08 -22.48 12.68
N ALA A 120 18.58 -21.49 11.96
CA ALA A 120 19.96 -21.51 11.44
C ALA A 120 21.01 -21.43 12.56
N ARG A 121 20.71 -20.70 13.65
CA ARG A 121 21.58 -20.63 14.83
C ARG A 121 21.60 -21.96 15.58
N ASP A 122 20.42 -22.56 15.80
CA ASP A 122 20.27 -23.83 16.52
C ASP A 122 20.94 -24.99 15.78
N MET A 123 20.96 -24.94 14.45
CA MET A 123 21.70 -25.89 13.61
C MET A 123 23.21 -25.65 13.55
N GLY A 124 23.74 -24.66 14.28
CA GLY A 124 25.17 -24.30 14.29
C GLY A 124 25.66 -23.73 12.96
N MET A 125 24.74 -23.24 12.11
CA MET A 125 25.07 -22.66 10.80
C MET A 125 25.40 -21.17 10.88
N ARG A 126 25.30 -20.56 12.06
CA ARG A 126 25.66 -19.17 12.33
C ARG A 126 26.18 -19.05 13.77
N ASP A 127 27.28 -18.32 13.92
CA ASP A 127 27.95 -18.05 15.20
C ASP A 127 27.07 -17.28 16.21
#